data_AF-A0A8K0NEG6-F1
#
_entry.id   AF-A0A8K0NEG6-F1
#
_cell.length_a   1.000
_cell.length_b   1.000
_cell.length_c   1.000
_cell.angle_alpha   90.00
_cell.angle_beta   90.00
_cell.angle_gamma   90.00
#
_symmetry.space_group_name_H-M   'P 1'
#
loop_
_entity.id
_entity.type
_entity.pdbx_description
1 polymer ?
#
loop_
_entity_poly.entity_id
_entity_poly.type
_entity_poly.pdbx_seq_one_letter_code
_entity_poly.pdbx_strand_id
1 'polypeptide(L)' 'MSGTTIDDVVKRLSTADIDVRLKLEAATTLRDSLDHYTSGPIYSPFLKRLMPIFLNILRGPCIFQSNSPEQ' A
#
# COMPACT_ATOMS: atom_id res chain seq x y z
N MET A 1 -14.48 -14.01 -8.84
CA MET A 1 -13.23 -13.39 -8.36
C MET A 1 -13.60 -12.43 -7.24
N SER A 2 -13.62 -12.88 -5.98
CA SER A 2 -13.86 -11.94 -4.87
C SER A 2 -12.67 -10.99 -4.82
N GLY A 3 -12.91 -9.73 -5.22
CA GLY A 3 -11.89 -8.69 -5.27
C GLY A 3 -11.20 -8.56 -3.93
N THR A 4 -9.88 -8.48 -3.96
CA THR A 4 -9.07 -8.18 -2.78
C THR A 4 -9.61 -6.89 -2.16
N THR A 5 -10.12 -6.98 -0.93
CA THR A 5 -10.77 -5.83 -0.30
C THR A 5 -9.70 -4.84 0.18
N ILE A 6 -10.08 -3.58 0.36
CA ILE A 6 -9.18 -2.58 0.96
C ILE A 6 -8.65 -3.01 2.33
N ASP A 7 -9.43 -3.82 3.07
CA ASP A 7 -9.03 -4.42 4.34
C ASP A 7 -7.87 -5.40 4.17
N ASP A 8 -7.91 -6.24 3.14
CA ASP A 8 -6.86 -7.19 2.83
C ASP A 8 -5.56 -6.48 2.45
N VAL A 9 -5.65 -5.42 1.63
CA VAL A 9 -4.52 -4.57 1.25
C VAL A 9 -3.90 -3.93 2.49
N VAL A 10 -4.72 -3.32 3.34
CA VAL A 10 -4.26 -2.68 4.58
C VAL A 10 -3.54 -3.68 5.47
N LYS A 11 -4.09 -4.88 5.64
CA LYS A 11 -3.46 -5.94 6.44
C LYS A 11 -2.10 -6.35 5.88
N ARG A 12 -2.01 -6.58 4.56
CA ARG A 12 -0.75 -6.96 3.91
C ARG A 12 0.30 -5.86 4.03
N LEU A 13 -0.05 -4.61 3.74
CA LEU A 13 0.90 -3.49 3.78
C LEU A 13 1.34 -3.10 5.20
N SER A 14 0.51 -3.37 6.22
CA SER A 14 0.84 -3.07 7.62
C SER A 14 1.73 -4.13 8.29
N THR A 15 1.90 -5.30 7.67
CA THR A 15 2.67 -6.40 8.26
C THR A 15 4.17 -6.14 8.07
N ALA A 16 4.94 -6.13 9.17
CA ALA A 16 6.38 -5.85 9.11
C ALA A 16 7.14 -6.91 8.31
N ASP A 17 6.89 -8.19 8.60
CA ASP A 17 7.67 -9.35 8.12
C ASP A 17 7.11 -10.06 6.89
N ILE A 18 6.15 -9.45 6.18
CA ILE A 18 5.65 -10.03 4.93
C ILE A 18 6.69 -9.82 3.81
N ASP A 19 6.84 -10.85 2.97
CA ASP A 19 7.70 -10.86 1.80
C ASP A 19 7.49 -9.61 0.92
N VAL A 20 8.59 -9.03 0.44
CA VAL A 20 8.61 -7.79 -0.35
C VAL A 20 7.77 -7.92 -1.62
N ARG A 21 7.78 -9.08 -2.28
CA ARG A 21 6.98 -9.33 -3.49
C ARG A 21 5.48 -9.28 -3.17
N LEU A 22 5.08 -9.82 -2.02
CA LEU A 22 3.69 -9.78 -1.58
C LEU A 22 3.25 -8.35 -1.17
N LYS A 23 4.16 -7.54 -0.60
CA LYS A 23 3.89 -6.09 -0.39
C LYS A 23 3.71 -5.38 -1.72
N LEU A 24 4.57 -5.66 -2.70
CA LEU A 24 4.50 -5.07 -4.03
C LEU A 24 3.19 -5.42 -4.75
N GLU A 25 2.77 -6.67 -4.70
CA GLU A 25 1.48 -7.10 -5.28
C GLU A 25 0.29 -6.38 -4.63
N ALA A 26 0.29 -6.25 -3.29
CA ALA A 26 -0.75 -5.54 -2.57
C ALA A 26 -0.77 -4.04 -2.91
N ALA A 27 0.40 -3.40 -2.99
CA ALA A 27 0.54 -2.00 -3.37
C ALA A 27 0.10 -1.76 -4.83
N THR A 28 0.44 -2.68 -5.73
CA THR A 28 0.04 -2.62 -7.15
C THR A 28 -1.48 -2.73 -7.30
N THR A 29 -2.10 -3.70 -6.60
CA THR A 29 -3.56 -3.87 -6.58
C THR A 29 -4.27 -2.61 -6.06
N LEU A 30 -3.73 -1.99 -5.02
CA LEU A 30 -4.25 -0.73 -4.48
C LEU A 30 -4.14 0.40 -5.50
N ARG A 31 -2.97 0.54 -6.14
CA ARG A 31 -2.72 1.56 -7.17
C ARG A 31 -3.73 1.44 -8.32
N ASP A 32 -3.93 0.22 -8.80
CA ASP A 32 -4.82 -0.05 -9.95
C ASP A 32 -6.30 0.19 -9.64
N SER A 33 -6.66 0.33 -8.36
CA SER A 33 -8.02 0.62 -7.90
C SER A 33 -8.20 2.02 -7.30
N LEU A 34 -7.19 2.90 -7.41
CA LEU A 34 -7.21 4.23 -6.76
C LEU A 34 -8.37 5.13 -7.19
N ASP A 35 -8.79 5.07 -8.45
CA ASP A 35 -9.89 5.90 -8.97
C ASP A 35 -11.20 5.67 -8.19
N HIS A 36 -11.40 4.44 -7.69
CA HIS A 36 -12.56 4.10 -6.87
C HIS A 36 -12.53 4.80 -5.51
N TYR A 37 -11.35 5.10 -4.96
CA TYR A 37 -11.20 5.63 -3.60
C TYR A 37 -10.86 7.11 -3.52
N THR A 38 -10.54 7.74 -4.66
CA THR A 38 -10.08 9.13 -4.73
C THR A 38 -11.18 10.13 -5.07
N SER A 39 -12.45 9.70 -5.04
CA SER A 39 -13.60 10.53 -5.33
C SER A 39 -14.66 10.49 -4.24
N GLY A 40 -15.42 11.58 -4.11
CA GLY A 40 -16.59 11.63 -3.22
C GLY A 40 -16.27 11.49 -1.72
N PRO A 41 -17.26 11.09 -0.90
CA PRO A 41 -17.15 11.10 0.56
C PRO A 41 -16.21 10.03 1.13
N ILE A 42 -15.84 9.03 0.33
CA ILE A 42 -14.97 7.91 0.75
C ILE A 42 -13.49 8.29 0.76
N TYR A 43 -13.11 9.39 0.10
CA TYR A 43 -11.71 9.81 -0.02
C TYR A 43 -11.05 10.13 1.32
N SER A 44 -11.72 10.90 2.18
CA SER A 44 -11.14 11.28 3.48
C SER A 44 -10.94 10.07 4.41
N PRO A 45 -11.94 9.19 4.61
CA PRO A 45 -11.76 7.94 5.35
C PRO A 45 -10.66 7.04 4.77
N PHE A 46 -10.60 6.90 3.45
CA PHE A 46 -9.59 6.12 2.75
C PHE A 46 -8.17 6.63 3.04
N LEU A 47 -7.94 7.93 2.88
CA LEU A 47 -6.65 8.56 3.15
C LEU A 47 -6.24 8.41 4.62
N LYS A 48 -7.16 8.69 5.55
CA LYS A 48 -6.88 8.55 7.00
C LYS A 48 -6.38 7.16 7.36
N ARG A 49 -6.84 6.14 6.63
CA ARG A 49 -6.47 4.75 6.88
C ARG A 49 -5.12 4.37 6.26
N LEU A 50 -4.85 4.79 5.02
CA LEU A 50 -3.64 4.36 4.30
C LEU A 50 -2.42 5.23 4.53
N MET A 51 -2.59 6.53 4.74
CA MET A 51 -1.46 7.46 4.88
C MET A 51 -0.48 7.06 5.99
N PRO A 52 -0.92 6.65 7.21
CA PRO A 52 0.01 6.19 8.24
C PRO A 52 0.86 4.98 7.81
N ILE A 53 0.28 4.08 7.01
CA ILE A 53 0.94 2.88 6.52
C ILE A 53 2.03 3.26 5.52
N PHE A 54 1.73 4.13 4.55
CA PHE A 54 2.72 4.65 3.61
C PHE A 54 3.84 5.40 4.31
N LEU A 55 3.51 6.26 5.27
CA LEU A 55 4.52 6.98 6.06
C LEU A 55 5.42 6.03 6.85
N ASN A 56 4.88 4.90 7.34
CA ASN A 56 5.67 3.89 8.02
C ASN A 56 6.56 3.09 7.04
N ILE A 57 6.05 2.71 5.86
CA ILE A 57 6.85 2.03 4.82
C ILE A 57 8.00 2.91 4.34
N LEU A 58 7.73 4.21 4.16
CA LEU A 58 8.71 5.21 3.71
C LEU A 58 9.60 5.74 4.84
N ARG A 59 9.46 5.21 6.07
CA ARG A 59 10.29 5.60 7.22
C ARG A 59 11.67 4.95 7.11
N GLY A 60 12.51 5.49 6.25
CA GLY A 60 13.89 5.06 6.06
C GLY A 60 14.69 6.06 5.22
N PRO A 61 16.03 5.92 5.18
CA PRO A 61 16.84 6.72 4.27
C PRO A 61 16.45 6.43 2.82
N CYS A 62 16.41 7.47 1.98
CA CYS A 62 16.24 7.28 0.55
C CYS A 62 17.50 6.61 -0.02
N ILE A 63 17.34 5.43 -0.59
CA ILE A 63 18.40 4.71 -1.31
C ILE A 63 18.09 4.89 -2.80
N PHE A 64 19.06 5.31 -3.61
CA PHE A 64 18.88 5.53 -5.06
C PHE A 64 19.76 4.62 -5.91
N GLN A 65 20.58 3.79 -5.26
CA GLN A 65 21.52 2.88 -5.88
C GLN A 65 21.41 1.53 -5.17
N SER A 66 20.34 0.79 -5.46
CA SER A 66 20.15 -0.60 -5.04
C SER A 66 19.53 -1.40 -6.17
N ASN A 67 19.96 -2.66 -6.33
CA ASN A 67 19.29 -3.65 -7.17
C ASN A 67 18.43 -4.59 -6.32
N SER A 68 18.15 -4.21 -5.08
CA SER A 68 17.38 -5.02 -4.15
C SER A 68 15.89 -4.97 -4.50
N PRO A 69 15.12 -6.05 -4.29
CA PRO A 69 13.70 -6.12 -4.66
C PRO A 69 12.79 -5.07 -4.02
N GLU A 70 13.27 -4.36 -3.00
CA GLU A 70 12.57 -3.27 -2.32
C GLU A 70 12.56 -1.95 -3.13
N GLN A 71 13.37 -1.85 -4.19
CA GLN A 71 13.43 -0.72 -5.13
C GLN A 71 12.85 -1.09 -6.50
#